data_AF-A0A8J6NJ20-F1
#
_entry.id   AF-A0A8J6NJ20-F1
#
_cell.length_a   1.000
_cell.length_b   1.000
_cell.length_c   1.000
_cell.angle_alpha   90.00
_cell.angle_beta   90.00
_cell.angle_gamma   90.00
#
_symmetry.space_group_name_H-M   'P 1'
#
loop_
_entity.id
_entity.type
_entity.pdbx_description
1 polymer ?
#
loop_
_entity_poly.entity_id
_entity_poly.type
_entity_poly.pdbx_seq_one_letter_code
_entity_poly.pdbx_strand_id
1 'polypeptide(L)'
;MNKIKQFLEKERTYAGWRFWLLFVIMTNVGFFPGLGLEKILFGEVNVYIATAFSGIGQAWVLSRHFPERGQWAIASALGWFVGGLLSERVLASLIPDISFMLNLFLFPIIAGGVMGIPLWLVLRRYLPQVGWWWILVSAIGPMTQFPGMVMGGVILWLMGQSSDNQ
;
A
#
# COMPACT_ATOMS: atom_id res chain seq x y z
N MET A 1 -25.36 15.51 17.79
CA MET A 1 -23.99 15.37 17.24
C MET A 1 -24.00 14.22 16.24
N ASN A 2 -23.50 14.41 15.00
CA ASN A 2 -23.50 13.36 13.97
C ASN A 2 -22.69 12.15 14.48
N LYS A 3 -23.22 10.92 14.41
CA LYS A 3 -22.54 9.70 14.91
C LYS A 3 -21.12 9.58 14.37
N ILE A 4 -20.91 10.03 13.12
CA ILE A 4 -19.60 10.10 12.47
C ILE A 4 -18.65 11.04 13.22
N LYS A 5 -19.10 12.22 13.67
CA LYS A 5 -18.26 13.15 14.45
C LYS A 5 -17.85 12.58 15.80
N GLN A 6 -18.80 11.99 16.54
CA GLN A 6 -18.48 11.33 17.84
C GLN A 6 -17.51 10.18 17.67
N PHE A 7 -17.71 9.37 16.63
CA PHE A 7 -16.81 8.29 16.28
C PHE A 7 -15.41 8.82 15.94
N LEU A 8 -15.30 9.85 15.10
CA LEU A 8 -14.04 10.47 14.74
C LEU A 8 -13.33 11.13 15.92
N GLU A 9 -14.04 11.75 16.86
CA GLU A 9 -13.43 12.30 18.08
C GLU A 9 -12.93 11.17 18.99
N LYS A 10 -13.72 10.11 19.18
CA LYS A 10 -13.33 8.96 20.00
C LYS A 10 -12.16 8.20 19.37
N GLU A 11 -12.21 7.91 18.07
CA GLU A 11 -11.12 7.34 17.30
C GLU A 11 -9.92 8.26 17.27
N ARG A 12 -10.04 9.56 17.04
CA ARG A 12 -8.88 10.45 17.09
C ARG A 12 -8.16 10.42 18.45
N THR A 13 -8.89 10.11 19.52
CA THR A 13 -8.35 9.97 20.88
C THR A 13 -7.83 8.54 21.19
N TYR A 14 -8.40 7.49 20.56
CA TYR A 14 -8.12 6.07 20.87
C TYR A 14 -7.55 5.22 19.71
N ALA A 15 -7.72 5.64 18.46
CA ALA A 15 -7.15 5.08 17.23
C ALA A 15 -5.65 5.40 17.12
N GLY A 16 -4.96 5.40 18.26
CA GLY A 16 -3.52 5.51 18.35
C GLY A 16 -2.81 4.31 17.71
N TRP A 17 -1.68 3.93 18.29
CA TRP A 17 -0.79 2.91 17.72
C TRP A 17 -1.46 1.59 17.31
N ARG A 18 -2.58 1.18 17.94
CA ARG A 18 -3.30 -0.06 17.60
C ARG A 18 -3.94 -0.04 16.23
N PHE A 19 -4.56 1.07 15.85
CA PHE A 19 -5.16 1.22 14.52
C PHE A 19 -4.05 1.14 13.46
N TRP A 20 -2.97 1.88 13.68
CA TRP A 20 -1.80 1.87 12.80
C TRP A 20 -1.16 0.49 12.68
N LEU A 21 -0.98 -0.21 13.81
CA LEU A 21 -0.44 -1.56 13.82
C LEU A 21 -1.34 -2.51 13.02
N LEU A 22 -2.66 -2.47 13.24
CA LEU A 22 -3.59 -3.31 12.50
C LEU A 22 -3.61 -2.97 11.00
N PHE A 23 -3.54 -1.68 10.66
CA PHE A 23 -3.44 -1.20 9.29
C PHE A 23 -2.19 -1.76 8.59
N VAL A 24 -1.03 -1.68 9.25
CA VAL A 24 0.23 -2.24 8.74
C VAL A 24 0.14 -3.76 8.59
N ILE A 25 -0.32 -4.48 9.63
CA ILE A 25 -0.47 -5.94 9.58
C ILE A 25 -1.35 -6.35 8.42
N MET A 26 -2.54 -5.76 8.30
CA MET A 26 -3.50 -6.15 7.26
C MET A 26 -3.03 -5.77 5.86
N THR A 27 -2.27 -4.69 5.72
CA THR A 27 -1.62 -4.37 4.45
C THR A 27 -0.66 -5.49 4.04
N ASN A 28 0.18 -5.96 4.96
CA ASN A 28 1.10 -7.07 4.70
C ASN A 28 0.36 -8.40 4.44
N VAL A 29 -0.71 -8.67 5.20
CA VAL A 29 -1.56 -9.86 4.98
C VAL A 29 -2.20 -9.85 3.59
N GLY A 30 -2.53 -8.67 3.04
CA GLY A 30 -2.93 -8.55 1.63
C GLY A 30 -1.76 -8.73 0.67
N PHE A 31 -0.63 -8.07 0.96
CA PHE A 31 0.55 -8.06 0.10
C PHE A 31 1.10 -9.45 -0.24
N PHE A 32 1.33 -10.29 0.78
CA PHE A 32 2.02 -11.57 0.59
C PHE A 32 1.25 -12.58 -0.28
N PRO A 33 -0.06 -12.81 -0.08
CA PRO A 33 -0.85 -13.60 -1.02
C PRO A 33 -0.81 -13.07 -2.45
N GLY A 34 -0.79 -11.74 -2.62
CA GLY A 34 -0.68 -11.14 -3.95
C GLY A 34 0.67 -11.43 -4.61
N LEU A 35 1.80 -11.39 -3.87
CA LEU A 35 3.10 -11.82 -4.40
C LEU A 35 3.09 -13.30 -4.83
N GLY A 36 2.48 -14.17 -4.02
CA GLY A 36 2.33 -15.58 -4.34
C GLY A 36 1.51 -15.78 -5.62
N LEU A 37 0.41 -15.04 -5.76
CA LEU A 37 -0.43 -15.07 -6.94
C LEU A 37 0.31 -14.58 -8.19
N GLU A 38 1.12 -13.53 -8.10
CA GLU A 38 1.96 -13.08 -9.24
C GLU A 38 2.94 -14.15 -9.68
N LYS A 39 3.65 -14.76 -8.72
CA LYS A 39 4.60 -15.82 -9.03
C LYS A 39 3.91 -17.00 -9.74
N ILE A 40 2.68 -17.33 -9.34
CA ILE A 40 1.87 -18.38 -9.99
C ILE A 40 1.43 -17.96 -11.39
N LEU A 41 0.96 -16.72 -11.57
CA LEU A 41 0.38 -16.26 -12.83
C LEU A 41 1.42 -15.90 -13.90
N PHE A 42 2.54 -15.30 -13.49
CA PHE A 42 3.53 -14.71 -14.39
C PHE A 42 4.90 -15.40 -14.34
N GLY A 43 5.14 -16.29 -13.38
CA GLY A 43 6.45 -16.91 -13.17
C GLY A 43 7.48 -16.00 -12.50
N GLU A 44 7.16 -14.73 -12.29
CA GLU A 44 8.00 -13.70 -11.67
C GLU A 44 7.16 -12.79 -10.75
N VAL A 45 7.84 -12.02 -9.89
CA VAL A 45 7.20 -11.14 -8.91
C VAL A 45 7.32 -9.70 -9.40
N ASN A 46 6.18 -9.10 -9.74
CA ASN A 46 6.11 -7.76 -10.35
C ASN A 46 5.42 -6.70 -9.47
N VAL A 47 4.87 -7.11 -8.31
CA VAL A 47 4.31 -6.27 -7.24
C VAL A 47 2.98 -5.55 -7.60
N TYR A 48 2.47 -5.67 -8.82
CA TYR A 48 1.18 -5.12 -9.28
C TYR A 48 -0.05 -5.70 -8.56
N ILE A 49 -0.16 -7.02 -8.52
CA ILE A 49 -1.26 -7.71 -7.83
C ILE A 49 -1.04 -7.63 -6.31
N ALA A 50 0.21 -7.73 -5.86
CA ALA A 50 0.55 -7.60 -4.44
C ALA A 50 0.10 -6.26 -3.85
N THR A 51 0.35 -5.16 -4.56
CA THR A 51 -0.10 -3.81 -4.13
C THR A 51 -1.62 -3.65 -4.17
N ALA A 52 -2.30 -4.23 -5.17
CA ALA A 52 -3.76 -4.23 -5.20
C ALA A 52 -4.36 -4.99 -4.00
N PHE A 53 -3.81 -6.16 -3.66
CA PHE A 53 -4.25 -6.95 -2.51
C PHE A 53 -3.92 -6.27 -1.17
N SER A 54 -2.79 -5.56 -1.07
CA SER A 54 -2.51 -4.65 0.04
C SER A 54 -3.64 -3.64 0.26
N GLY A 55 -4.17 -3.05 -0.82
CA GLY A 55 -5.33 -2.17 -0.78
C GLY A 55 -6.59 -2.84 -0.23
N ILE A 56 -6.82 -4.12 -0.53
CA ILE A 56 -7.93 -4.90 0.02
C ILE A 56 -7.76 -5.10 1.54
N GLY A 57 -6.54 -5.42 1.99
CA GLY A 57 -6.23 -5.54 3.42
C GLY A 57 -6.46 -4.25 4.19
N GLN A 58 -6.04 -3.11 3.62
CA GLN A 58 -6.30 -1.78 4.17
C GLN A 58 -7.79 -1.48 4.24
N ALA A 59 -8.52 -1.77 3.16
CA ALA A 59 -9.96 -1.56 3.10
C ALA A 59 -10.70 -2.39 4.15
N TRP A 60 -10.22 -3.60 4.47
CA TRP A 60 -10.79 -4.40 5.56
C TRP A 60 -10.65 -3.71 6.92
N VAL A 61 -9.49 -3.13 7.24
CA VAL A 61 -9.31 -2.38 8.50
C VAL A 61 -10.23 -1.16 8.53
N LEU A 62 -10.24 -0.39 7.45
CA LEU A 62 -11.08 0.80 7.33
C LEU A 62 -12.56 0.46 7.32
N SER A 63 -12.95 -0.73 6.87
CA SER A 63 -14.35 -1.15 6.82
C SER A 63 -15.02 -1.22 8.18
N ARG A 64 -14.24 -1.44 9.24
CA ARG A 64 -14.72 -1.42 10.61
C ARG A 64 -15.09 -0.01 11.10
N HIS A 65 -14.61 1.01 10.39
CA HIS A 65 -14.63 2.41 10.82
C HIS A 65 -15.45 3.30 9.84
N PHE A 66 -15.56 2.91 8.56
CA PHE A 66 -16.24 3.67 7.52
C PHE A 66 -17.37 2.88 6.84
N PRO A 67 -18.57 3.48 6.62
CA PRO A 67 -19.68 2.82 5.92
C PRO A 67 -19.40 2.58 4.43
N GLU A 68 -18.60 3.42 3.78
CA GLU A 68 -18.32 3.37 2.33
C GLU A 68 -17.16 2.45 1.95
N ARG A 69 -17.24 1.21 2.43
CA ARG A 69 -16.19 0.18 2.31
C ARG A 69 -15.76 -0.09 0.87
N GLY A 70 -16.74 -0.20 -0.03
CA GLY A 70 -16.51 -0.54 -1.43
C GLY A 70 -15.77 0.57 -2.19
N GLN A 71 -16.15 1.82 -1.99
CA GLN A 71 -15.49 2.96 -2.65
C GLN A 71 -14.03 3.07 -2.23
N TRP A 72 -13.75 2.87 -0.94
CA TRP A 72 -12.38 2.87 -0.42
C TRP A 72 -11.53 1.73 -1.00
N ALA A 73 -12.05 0.51 -1.01
CA ALA A 73 -11.35 -0.64 -1.58
C ALA A 73 -11.01 -0.42 -3.06
N ILE A 74 -11.99 0.04 -3.84
CA ILE A 74 -11.82 0.33 -5.27
C ILE A 74 -10.81 1.47 -5.47
N ALA A 75 -10.91 2.55 -4.70
CA ALA A 75 -9.99 3.68 -4.77
C ALA A 75 -8.54 3.27 -4.43
N SER A 76 -8.34 2.49 -3.37
CA SER A 76 -7.03 1.95 -2.99
C SER A 76 -6.46 1.03 -4.06
N ALA A 77 -7.25 0.06 -4.54
CA ALA A 77 -6.79 -0.90 -5.54
C ALA A 77 -6.41 -0.23 -6.86
N LEU A 78 -7.28 0.67 -7.36
CA LEU A 78 -7.01 1.44 -8.57
C LEU A 78 -5.81 2.38 -8.39
N GLY A 79 -5.73 3.06 -7.24
CA GLY A 79 -4.63 3.97 -6.93
C GLY A 79 -3.29 3.26 -6.91
N TRP A 80 -3.21 2.09 -6.29
CA TRP A 80 -2.00 1.26 -6.28
C TRP A 80 -1.65 0.70 -7.65
N PHE A 81 -2.64 0.21 -8.40
CA PHE A 81 -2.41 -0.33 -9.74
C PHE A 81 -1.87 0.74 -10.70
N VAL A 82 -2.56 1.89 -10.78
CA VAL A 82 -2.12 3.01 -11.62
C VAL A 82 -0.79 3.58 -11.11
N GLY A 83 -0.64 3.70 -9.80
CA GLY A 83 0.59 4.15 -9.17
C GLY A 83 1.77 3.25 -9.52
N GLY A 84 1.61 1.93 -9.45
CA GLY A 84 2.65 0.96 -9.78
C GLY A 84 3.09 1.04 -11.25
N LEU A 85 2.13 1.07 -12.18
CA LEU A 85 2.41 1.25 -13.60
C LEU A 85 3.14 2.56 -13.89
N LEU A 86 2.71 3.65 -13.24
CA LEU A 86 3.35 4.95 -13.43
C LEU A 86 4.75 4.98 -12.83
N SER A 87 4.94 4.41 -11.64
CA SER A 87 6.25 4.32 -10.97
C SER A 87 7.28 3.62 -11.85
N GLU A 88 6.93 2.48 -12.45
CA GLU A 88 7.84 1.74 -13.32
C GLU A 88 8.28 2.60 -14.52
N ARG A 89 7.33 3.24 -15.19
CA ARG A 89 7.62 4.08 -16.36
C ARG A 89 8.44 5.31 -15.99
N VAL A 90 8.08 5.98 -14.88
CA VAL A 90 8.79 7.16 -14.40
C VAL A 90 10.22 6.79 -14.00
N LEU A 91 10.40 5.75 -13.19
CA LEU A 91 11.73 5.33 -12.71
C LEU A 91 12.62 4.85 -13.86
N ALA A 92 12.09 4.05 -14.79
CA ALA A 92 12.84 3.61 -15.97
C ALA A 92 13.28 4.79 -16.85
N SER A 93 12.48 5.86 -16.93
CA SER A 93 12.82 7.05 -17.72
C SER A 93 13.84 7.96 -17.04
N LEU A 94 13.81 8.05 -15.70
CA LEU A 94 14.68 8.94 -14.93
C LEU A 94 16.03 8.31 -14.59
N ILE A 95 16.03 7.00 -14.32
CA ILE A 95 17.20 6.26 -13.86
C ILE A 95 17.24 4.93 -14.64
N PRO A 96 17.75 4.94 -15.88
CA PRO A 96 18.10 3.70 -16.58
C PRO A 96 19.07 2.93 -15.68
N ASP A 97 18.81 1.64 -15.46
CA ASP A 97 19.62 0.77 -14.58
C ASP A 97 19.50 1.06 -13.08
N ILE A 98 18.33 1.53 -12.64
CA ILE A 98 18.01 1.61 -11.21
C ILE A 98 18.24 0.26 -10.51
N SER A 99 19.05 0.27 -9.45
CA SER A 99 19.30 -0.95 -8.68
C SER A 99 18.01 -1.47 -8.07
N PHE A 100 17.89 -2.80 -7.93
CA PHE A 100 16.72 -3.43 -7.32
C PHE A 100 16.36 -2.82 -5.95
N MET A 101 17.36 -2.57 -5.09
CA MET A 101 17.16 -1.97 -3.77
C MET A 101 16.63 -0.53 -3.85
N LEU A 102 17.13 0.27 -4.80
CA LEU A 102 16.66 1.63 -4.98
C LEU A 102 15.26 1.66 -5.60
N ASN A 103 14.95 0.73 -6.51
CA ASN A 103 13.61 0.56 -7.07
C ASN A 103 12.60 0.19 -5.96
N LEU A 104 12.92 -0.78 -5.11
CA LEU A 104 12.10 -1.13 -3.94
C LEU A 104 11.84 0.05 -3.00
N PHE A 105 12.77 1.00 -2.92
CA PHE A 105 12.62 2.20 -2.10
C PHE A 105 11.83 3.31 -2.79
N LEU A 106 12.05 3.58 -4.09
CA LEU A 106 11.40 4.69 -4.78
C LEU A 106 10.00 4.35 -5.29
N PHE A 107 9.77 3.10 -5.68
CA PHE A 107 8.49 2.64 -6.21
C PHE A 107 7.32 2.93 -5.25
N PRO A 108 7.39 2.62 -3.94
CA PRO A 108 6.28 2.86 -3.02
C PRO A 108 6.00 4.35 -2.78
N ILE A 109 7.01 5.23 -2.95
CA ILE A 109 6.83 6.68 -2.81
C ILE A 109 5.95 7.21 -3.94
N ILE A 110 6.32 6.87 -5.18
CA ILE A 110 5.59 7.33 -6.36
C ILE A 110 4.20 6.69 -6.39
N ALA A 111 4.12 5.37 -6.19
CA ALA A 111 2.85 4.64 -6.20
C ALA A 111 1.93 5.08 -5.06
N GLY A 112 2.48 5.26 -3.85
CA GLY A 112 1.75 5.77 -2.69
C GLY A 112 1.28 7.21 -2.86
N GLY A 113 2.06 8.07 -3.52
CA GLY A 113 1.67 9.42 -3.87
C GLY A 113 0.49 9.45 -4.85
N VAL A 114 0.55 8.64 -5.91
CA VAL A 114 -0.54 8.47 -6.88
C VAL A 114 -1.80 7.92 -6.20
N MET A 115 -1.65 6.90 -5.35
CA MET A 115 -2.75 6.31 -4.58
C MET A 115 -3.35 7.31 -3.56
N GLY A 116 -2.54 8.22 -3.03
CA GLY A 116 -3.00 9.25 -2.11
C GLY A 116 -4.08 10.16 -2.69
N ILE A 117 -4.10 10.36 -4.01
CA ILE A 117 -5.07 11.22 -4.71
C ILE A 117 -6.50 10.67 -4.61
N PRO A 118 -6.82 9.45 -5.10
CA PRO A 118 -8.18 8.92 -4.99
C PRO A 118 -8.62 8.75 -3.54
N LEU A 119 -7.70 8.39 -2.62
CA LEU A 119 -8.02 8.33 -1.20
C LEU A 119 -8.39 9.68 -0.62
N TRP A 120 -7.63 10.72 -0.95
CA TRP A 120 -7.94 12.09 -0.54
C TRP A 120 -9.30 12.56 -1.09
N LEU A 121 -9.61 12.23 -2.35
CA LEU A 121 -10.89 12.59 -2.97
C LEU A 121 -12.09 11.94 -2.25
N VAL A 122 -11.94 10.72 -1.74
CA VAL A 122 -12.96 10.04 -0.93
C VAL A 122 -13.02 10.65 0.48
N LEU A 123 -11.86 10.81 1.14
CA LEU A 123 -11.76 11.32 2.51
C LEU A 123 -12.25 12.75 2.68
N ARG A 124 -11.98 13.65 1.73
CA ARG A 124 -12.33 15.07 1.84
C ARG A 124 -13.83 15.32 2.00
N ARG A 125 -14.68 14.37 1.57
CA ARG A 125 -16.14 14.42 1.76
C ARG A 125 -16.54 14.23 3.22
N TYR A 126 -15.75 13.48 3.99
CA TYR A 126 -16.00 13.13 5.39
C TYR A 126 -15.17 13.95 6.37
N LEU A 127 -13.94 14.28 5.95
CA LEU A 127 -12.91 14.89 6.76
C LEU A 127 -12.28 16.05 5.97
N PRO A 128 -12.98 17.19 5.80
CA PRO A 128 -12.48 18.33 5.02
C PRO A 128 -11.17 18.90 5.59
N GLN A 129 -10.89 18.66 6.87
CA GLN A 129 -9.64 19.05 7.55
C GLN A 129 -8.41 18.25 7.13
N VAL A 130 -8.57 17.08 6.49
CA VAL A 130 -7.46 16.16 6.20
C VAL A 130 -6.53 16.69 5.08
N GLY A 131 -6.96 17.72 4.35
CA GLY A 131 -6.09 18.52 3.48
C GLY A 131 -5.32 17.72 2.44
N TRP A 132 -4.43 18.39 1.70
CA TRP A 132 -3.54 17.74 0.73
C TRP A 132 -2.43 16.92 1.40
N TRP A 133 -2.17 17.13 2.70
CA TRP A 133 -1.19 16.40 3.51
C TRP A 133 -1.39 14.88 3.49
N TRP A 134 -2.62 14.41 3.27
CA TRP A 134 -2.90 12.98 3.15
C TRP A 134 -2.19 12.31 1.97
N ILE A 135 -1.93 13.05 0.90
CA ILE A 135 -1.16 12.56 -0.24
C ILE A 135 0.28 12.26 0.19
N LEU A 136 0.88 13.14 1.00
CA LEU A 136 2.23 12.94 1.54
C LEU A 136 2.27 11.75 2.52
N VAL A 137 1.27 11.62 3.39
CA VAL A 137 1.17 10.46 4.29
C VAL A 137 1.00 9.17 3.49
N SER A 138 0.27 9.20 2.38
CA SER A 138 0.09 8.04 1.49
C SER A 138 1.36 7.69 0.71
N ALA A 139 2.20 8.67 0.38
CA ALA A 139 3.50 8.45 -0.26
C ALA A 139 4.53 7.85 0.73
N ILE A 140 4.53 8.31 1.98
CA ILE A 140 5.51 7.88 2.99
C ILE A 140 5.05 6.62 3.73
N GLY A 141 3.74 6.43 3.91
CA GLY A 141 3.15 5.30 4.63
C GLY A 141 3.68 3.93 4.19
N PRO A 142 3.85 3.65 2.89
CA PRO A 142 4.44 2.42 2.40
C PRO A 142 5.88 2.17 2.90
N MET A 143 6.64 3.19 3.29
CA MET A 143 7.96 3.04 3.91
C MET A 143 7.92 2.25 5.22
N THR A 144 6.78 2.25 5.91
CA THR A 144 6.61 1.40 7.10
C THR A 144 6.64 -0.10 6.78
N GLN A 145 6.42 -0.47 5.52
CA GLN A 145 6.47 -1.85 5.03
C GLN A 145 7.88 -2.22 4.54
N PHE A 146 8.79 -1.25 4.43
CA PHE A 146 10.14 -1.47 3.93
C PHE A 146 10.90 -2.57 4.67
N PRO A 147 10.84 -2.69 6.02
CA PRO A 147 11.47 -3.82 6.72
C PRO A 147 10.92 -5.17 6.28
N GLY A 148 9.61 -5.26 6.02
CA GLY A 148 8.95 -6.47 5.52
C GLY A 148 9.35 -6.80 4.08
N MET A 149 9.45 -5.79 3.22
CA MET A 149 9.91 -5.95 1.82
C MET A 149 11.37 -6.41 1.78
N VAL A 150 12.24 -5.83 2.60
CA VAL A 150 13.65 -6.23 2.71
C VAL A 150 13.75 -7.69 3.18
N MET A 151 13.05 -8.06 4.24
CA MET A 151 13.00 -9.44 4.73
C MET A 151 12.47 -10.41 3.66
N GLY A 152 11.38 -10.07 2.99
CA GLY A 152 10.81 -10.88 1.92
C GLY A 152 11.77 -11.05 0.73
N GLY A 153 12.42 -9.96 0.31
CA GLY A 153 13.44 -9.99 -0.74
C GLY A 153 14.63 -10.87 -0.37
N VAL A 154 15.12 -10.79 0.87
CA VAL A 154 16.19 -11.66 1.38
C VAL A 154 15.77 -13.13 1.37
N ILE A 155 14.56 -13.46 1.84
CA ILE A 155 14.06 -14.84 1.83
C ILE A 155 13.97 -15.39 0.40
N LEU A 156 13.37 -14.62 -0.52
CA LEU A 156 13.25 -15.04 -1.92
C LEU A 156 14.61 -15.22 -2.59
N TRP A 157 15.57 -14.34 -2.30
CA TRP A 157 16.95 -14.46 -2.79
C TRP A 157 17.63 -15.73 -2.26
N LEU A 158 17.49 -16.04 -0.97
CA LEU A 158 18.01 -17.27 -0.37
C LEU A 158 17.36 -18.53 -0.97
N MET A 159 16.06 -18.49 -1.25
CA MET A 159 15.36 -19.60 -1.91
C MET A 159 15.85 -19.80 -3.36
N GLY A 160 16.10 -18.72 -4.10
CA GLY A 160 16.66 -18.80 -5.46
C GLY A 160 18.04 -19.46 -5.50
N GLN A 161 18.92 -19.20 -4.52
CA GLN A 161 20.21 -19.88 -4.47
C GLN A 161 20.12 -21.39 -4.23
N SER A 162 19.02 -21.88 -3.65
CA SER A 162 18.86 -23.32 -3.40
C SER A 162 18.54 -24.11 -4.66
N SER A 163 17.93 -23.49 -5.69
CA SER A 163 17.58 -24.17 -6.94
C SER A 163 18.77 -24.35 -7.89
N ASP A 164 19.74 -23.45 -7.86
CA ASP A 164 20.89 -23.49 -8.79
C ASP A 164 21.98 -24.50 -8.37
N ASN A 165 21.87 -25.04 -7.15
CA ASN A 165 22.82 -26.00 -6.57
C ASN A 165 22.36 -27.47 -6.67
N GLN A 166 21.28 -27.75 -7.42
CA GLN A 166 20.78 -29.11 -7.71
C GLN A 166 20.96 -29.44 -9.19
#